data_AF-A0A060YG48-F1
#
_entry.id   AF-A0A060YG48-F1
#
_cell.length_a   1.000
_cell.length_b   1.000
_cell.length_c   1.000
_cell.angle_alpha   90.00
_cell.angle_beta   90.00
_cell.angle_gamma   90.00
#
_symmetry.space_group_name_H-M   'P 1'
#
loop_
_entity.id
_entity.type
_entity.pdbx_description
1 polymer ?
#
loop_
_entity_poly.entity_id
_entity_poly.type
_entity_poly.pdbx_seq_one_letter_code
_entity_poly.pdbx_strand_id
1 'polypeptide(L)'
;PLLVLLPPPPLVLPSYPPPPHPFLSYFYPPPHLCLLPFLLAPKCVKIFINLPRSMDFDDAERSEATQTLDLAEEDFKDDGLIPLRYVKFQNVQSVTMFVKNNQGDEETTKINYLTFIGTPVQATNMNDFKRVVGKKGESH
;
A
#
# COMPACT_ATOMS: atom_id res chain seq x y z
N PRO A 1 -11.22 -68.17 30.05
CA PRO A 1 -9.86 -67.60 29.99
C PRO A 1 -9.11 -68.07 28.74
N LEU A 2 -9.24 -67.32 27.65
CA LEU A 2 -8.24 -67.07 26.60
C LEU A 2 -8.96 -66.25 25.52
N LEU A 3 -8.93 -64.93 25.64
CA LEU A 3 -9.26 -64.06 24.50
C LEU A 3 -7.98 -63.97 23.68
N VAL A 4 -7.84 -64.84 22.68
CA VAL A 4 -6.71 -64.77 21.75
C VAL A 4 -6.91 -63.54 20.88
N LEU A 5 -6.19 -62.47 21.21
CA LEU A 5 -6.13 -61.25 20.42
C LEU A 5 -5.44 -61.62 19.09
N LEU A 6 -6.23 -61.82 18.03
CA LEU A 6 -5.68 -61.93 16.69
C LEU A 6 -5.03 -60.59 16.32
N PRO A 7 -3.76 -60.56 15.87
CA PRO A 7 -3.13 -59.33 15.42
C PRO A 7 -3.89 -58.80 14.19
N PRO A 8 -4.06 -57.47 14.06
CA PRO A 8 -4.72 -56.90 12.90
C PRO A 8 -3.92 -57.23 11.62
N PRO A 9 -4.59 -57.50 10.50
CA PRO A 9 -3.91 -57.72 9.24
C PRO A 9 -3.10 -56.48 8.85
N PRO A 10 -1.93 -56.64 8.20
CA PRO A 10 -1.14 -55.51 7.75
C PRO A 10 -1.94 -54.68 6.75
N LEU A 11 -1.99 -53.37 6.98
CA LEU A 11 -2.59 -52.41 6.06
C LEU A 11 -1.77 -52.39 4.77
N VAL A 12 -2.17 -53.18 3.78
CA VAL A 12 -1.68 -53.03 2.41
C VAL A 12 -2.37 -51.81 1.83
N LEU A 13 -1.68 -50.67 1.83
CA LEU A 13 -2.13 -49.50 1.10
C LEU A 13 -2.25 -49.88 -0.38
N PRO A 14 -3.38 -49.66 -1.05
CA PRO A 14 -3.46 -49.86 -2.49
C PRO A 14 -2.48 -48.89 -3.15
N SER A 15 -1.44 -49.42 -3.79
CA SER A 15 -0.54 -48.64 -4.64
C SER A 15 -1.33 -48.24 -5.88
N TYR A 16 -2.04 -47.13 -5.82
CA TYR A 16 -2.64 -46.52 -7.00
C TYR A 16 -1.51 -46.14 -7.97
N PRO A 17 -1.58 -46.55 -9.25
CA PRO A 17 -0.62 -46.06 -10.23
C PRO A 17 -0.76 -44.53 -10.35
N PRO A 18 0.35 -43.78 -10.49
CA PRO A 18 0.27 -42.35 -10.72
C PRO A 18 -0.55 -42.10 -12.00
N PRO A 19 -1.49 -41.13 -12.00
CA PRO A 19 -2.28 -40.84 -13.18
C PRO A 19 -1.36 -40.41 -14.33
N PRO A 20 -1.59 -40.89 -15.57
CA PRO A 20 -0.96 -40.28 -16.72
C PRO A 20 -1.68 -38.95 -16.92
N HIS A 21 -0.95 -37.84 -16.93
CA HIS A 21 -1.10 -36.72 -17.87
C HIS A 21 -0.44 -35.44 -17.31
N PRO A 22 0.22 -34.64 -18.16
CA PRO A 22 0.93 -33.43 -17.79
C PRO A 22 -0.05 -32.26 -17.75
N PHE A 23 -0.84 -32.10 -16.69
CA PHE A 23 -1.82 -31.00 -16.60
C PHE A 23 -1.91 -30.36 -15.21
N LEU A 24 -0.81 -30.34 -14.47
CA LEU A 24 -0.68 -29.59 -13.21
C LEU A 24 0.40 -28.51 -13.26
N SER A 25 0.68 -27.95 -14.45
CA SER A 25 1.60 -26.81 -14.59
C SER A 25 0.91 -25.46 -14.81
N TYR A 26 -0.42 -25.36 -14.69
CA TYR A 26 -1.16 -24.17 -15.12
C TYR A 26 -1.97 -23.44 -14.04
N PHE A 27 -1.71 -23.70 -12.76
CA PHE A 27 -2.32 -22.92 -11.67
C PHE A 27 -1.32 -22.34 -10.68
N TYR A 28 -0.07 -22.17 -11.11
CA TYR A 28 0.80 -21.15 -10.53
C TYR A 28 1.00 -20.09 -11.62
N PRO A 29 0.56 -18.83 -11.42
CA PRO A 29 0.93 -17.78 -12.36
C PRO A 29 2.47 -17.76 -12.43
N PRO A 30 3.06 -17.70 -13.64
CA PRO A 30 4.50 -17.63 -13.76
C PRO A 30 5.01 -16.47 -12.90
N PRO A 31 6.08 -16.62 -12.11
CA PRO A 31 6.57 -15.57 -11.22
C PRO A 31 6.90 -14.27 -11.97
N HIS A 32 7.14 -14.36 -13.28
CA HIS A 32 7.40 -13.24 -14.18
C HIS A 32 6.12 -12.41 -14.50
N LEU A 33 4.93 -13.00 -14.40
CA LEU A 33 3.66 -12.33 -14.75
C LEU A 33 3.00 -11.62 -13.56
N CYS A 34 3.38 -11.97 -12.32
CA CYS A 34 2.90 -11.32 -11.10
C CYS A 34 3.58 -9.94 -10.84
N LEU A 35 4.62 -9.61 -11.63
CA LEU A 35 5.37 -8.35 -11.57
C LEU A 35 4.74 -7.19 -12.35
N LEU A 36 3.75 -7.45 -13.20
CA LEU A 36 3.08 -6.42 -14.01
C LEU A 36 2.47 -5.23 -13.21
N PRO A 37 1.89 -5.39 -12.01
CA PRO A 37 1.41 -4.24 -11.25
C PRO A 37 2.55 -3.38 -10.69
N PHE A 38 3.72 -3.96 -10.38
CA PHE A 38 4.85 -3.23 -9.82
C PHE A 38 5.52 -2.32 -10.85
N LEU A 39 5.59 -2.73 -12.12
CA LEU A 39 6.17 -1.88 -13.18
C LEU A 39 5.44 -0.53 -13.34
N LEU A 40 4.14 -0.50 -13.03
CA LEU A 40 3.33 0.71 -13.06
C LEU A 40 3.37 1.50 -11.75
N ALA A 41 4.08 1.02 -10.73
CA ALA A 41 4.20 1.69 -9.45
C ALA A 41 5.14 2.91 -9.56
N PRO A 42 4.93 3.97 -8.76
CA PRO A 42 5.81 5.13 -8.75
C PRO A 42 7.21 4.76 -8.28
N LYS A 43 8.24 5.35 -8.86
CA LYS A 43 9.64 5.15 -8.46
C LYS A 43 10.18 6.36 -7.73
N CYS A 44 10.29 7.49 -8.40
CA CYS A 44 10.70 8.75 -7.79
C CYS A 44 9.49 9.64 -7.56
N VAL A 45 9.21 9.93 -6.28
CA VAL A 45 8.12 10.83 -5.87
C VAL A 45 8.70 12.01 -5.10
N LYS A 46 8.42 13.22 -5.56
CA LYS A 46 8.74 14.46 -4.86
C LYS A 46 7.54 14.88 -4.01
N ILE A 47 7.79 15.19 -2.74
CA ILE A 47 6.78 15.70 -1.81
C ILE A 47 7.07 17.17 -1.50
N PHE A 48 6.03 18.00 -1.63
CA PHE A 48 6.03 19.40 -1.26
C PHE A 48 4.95 19.65 -0.21
N ILE A 49 5.19 20.59 0.69
CA ILE A 49 4.23 20.98 1.73
C ILE A 49 4.03 22.48 1.77
N ASN A 50 2.83 22.91 2.16
CA ASN A 50 2.48 24.31 2.44
C ASN A 50 2.83 25.27 1.28
N LEU A 51 2.61 24.82 0.05
CA LEU A 51 2.88 25.65 -1.12
C LEU A 51 1.93 26.85 -1.16
N PRO A 52 2.44 28.07 -1.44
CA PRO A 52 1.63 29.29 -1.45
C PRO A 52 0.69 29.40 -2.66
N ARG A 53 1.01 28.66 -3.73
CA ARG A 53 0.22 28.55 -4.95
C ARG A 53 0.22 27.11 -5.43
N SER A 54 -0.75 26.75 -6.28
CA SER A 54 -0.72 25.45 -6.97
C SER A 54 0.58 25.31 -7.77
N MET A 55 1.17 24.12 -7.73
CA MET A 55 2.39 23.81 -8.44
C MET A 55 2.07 23.11 -9.75
N ASP A 56 2.65 23.64 -10.83
CA ASP A 56 2.55 23.05 -12.17
C ASP A 56 3.66 22.02 -12.39
N PHE A 57 3.56 21.22 -13.46
CA PHE A 57 4.52 20.15 -13.76
C PHE A 57 5.96 20.69 -13.96
N ASP A 58 6.12 21.79 -14.70
CA ASP A 58 7.43 22.42 -14.92
C ASP A 58 8.06 22.95 -13.61
N ASP A 59 7.23 23.55 -12.75
CA ASP A 59 7.65 24.06 -11.45
C ASP A 59 8.06 22.89 -10.54
N ALA A 60 7.33 21.77 -10.54
CA ALA A 60 7.63 20.58 -9.75
C ALA A 60 8.94 19.90 -10.17
N GLU A 61 9.28 19.91 -11.45
CA GLU A 61 10.55 19.35 -11.94
C GLU A 61 11.75 20.16 -11.48
N ARG A 62 11.66 21.49 -11.55
CA ARG A 62 12.76 22.42 -11.24
C ARG A 62 12.90 22.72 -9.75
N SER A 63 11.79 22.68 -9.02
CA SER A 63 11.78 22.99 -7.59
C SER A 63 12.40 21.88 -6.74
N GLU A 64 13.03 22.31 -5.65
CA GLU A 64 13.51 21.41 -4.60
C GLU A 64 12.32 20.91 -3.77
N ALA A 65 12.16 19.58 -3.71
CA ALA A 65 11.14 18.95 -2.89
C ALA A 65 11.50 19.04 -1.41
N THR A 66 10.48 19.13 -0.55
CA THR A 66 10.69 18.99 0.90
C THR A 66 11.34 17.65 1.21
N GLN A 67 10.86 16.58 0.57
CA GLN A 67 11.51 15.28 0.56
C GLN A 67 11.29 14.62 -0.79
N THR A 68 12.36 14.05 -1.35
CA THR A 68 12.29 13.13 -2.49
C THR A 68 12.30 11.71 -1.94
N LEU A 69 11.40 10.87 -2.45
CA LEU A 69 11.30 9.46 -2.15
C LEU A 69 11.73 8.68 -3.38
N ASP A 70 12.67 7.77 -3.19
CA ASP A 70 13.05 6.77 -4.18
C ASP A 70 12.53 5.43 -3.66
N LEU A 71 11.44 4.97 -4.29
CA LEU A 71 10.74 3.75 -3.91
C LEU A 71 11.39 2.58 -4.66
N ALA A 72 11.63 1.48 -3.94
CA ALA A 72 12.11 0.23 -4.48
C ALA A 72 11.04 -0.86 -4.39
N GLU A 73 11.24 -1.99 -5.05
CA GLU A 73 10.30 -3.12 -5.04
C GLU A 73 9.98 -3.64 -3.62
N GLU A 74 10.95 -3.53 -2.71
CA GLU A 74 10.77 -3.88 -1.31
C GLU A 74 9.77 -3.00 -0.57
N ASP A 75 9.60 -1.74 -0.98
CA ASP A 75 8.67 -0.78 -0.36
C ASP A 75 7.21 -1.03 -0.77
N PHE A 76 6.95 -1.89 -1.76
CA PHE A 76 5.59 -2.23 -2.22
C PHE A 76 5.08 -3.56 -1.68
N LYS A 77 5.84 -4.24 -0.83
CA LYS A 77 5.40 -5.45 -0.12
C LYS A 77 4.33 -5.08 0.91
N ASP A 78 3.56 -6.07 1.38
CA ASP A 78 2.33 -5.87 2.18
C ASP A 78 2.48 -4.96 3.42
N ASP A 79 3.70 -4.78 3.96
CA ASP A 79 4.02 -3.90 5.10
C ASP A 79 5.03 -2.78 4.76
N GLY A 80 5.16 -2.43 3.48
CA GLY A 80 6.09 -1.42 2.99
C GLY A 80 5.76 -0.02 3.54
N LEU A 81 6.43 0.37 4.63
CA LEU A 81 6.32 1.70 5.21
C LEU A 81 7.46 2.58 4.72
N ILE A 82 7.12 3.64 4.00
CA ILE A 82 8.10 4.60 3.50
C ILE A 82 8.40 5.64 4.58
N PRO A 83 9.61 5.67 5.18
CA PRO A 83 9.91 6.58 6.26
C PRO A 83 10.04 8.02 5.73
N LEU A 84 9.22 8.92 6.27
CA LEU A 84 9.34 10.36 6.05
C LEU A 84 10.23 10.99 7.12
N ARG A 85 10.94 12.05 6.74
CA ARG A 85 11.75 12.84 7.67
C ARG A 85 10.83 13.74 8.49
N TYR A 86 10.30 13.21 9.60
CA TYR A 86 9.35 13.89 10.49
C TYR A 86 9.70 15.35 10.82
N VAL A 87 10.99 15.68 11.01
CA VAL A 87 11.42 17.07 11.30
C VAL A 87 11.08 18.08 10.20
N LYS A 88 10.92 17.63 8.95
CA LYS A 88 10.47 18.48 7.84
C LYS A 88 8.94 18.57 7.74
N PHE A 89 8.21 17.65 8.38
CA PHE A 89 6.75 17.52 8.32
C PHE A 89 6.07 17.84 9.67
N GLN A 90 6.68 18.72 10.47
CA GLN A 90 6.13 19.10 11.78
C GLN A 90 4.78 19.81 11.69
N ASN A 91 4.61 20.70 10.71
CA ASN A 91 3.41 21.52 10.54
C ASN A 91 2.99 21.50 9.08
N VAL A 92 2.06 20.62 8.74
CA VAL A 92 1.63 20.36 7.37
C VAL A 92 0.15 20.69 7.27
N GLN A 93 -0.19 21.70 6.46
CA GLN A 93 -1.57 22.08 6.15
C GLN A 93 -1.99 21.55 4.77
N SER A 94 -1.06 21.58 3.81
CA SER A 94 -1.27 21.05 2.47
C SER A 94 -0.07 20.20 2.05
N VAL A 95 -0.34 19.11 1.33
CA VAL A 95 0.67 18.22 0.74
C VAL A 95 0.41 18.14 -0.76
N THR A 96 1.47 18.28 -1.54
CA THR A 96 1.46 18.05 -2.98
C THR A 96 2.50 16.99 -3.31
N MET A 97 2.07 15.94 -4.02
CA MET A 97 2.93 14.86 -4.47
C MET A 97 3.10 14.94 -5.98
N PHE A 98 4.34 14.89 -6.43
CA PHE A 98 4.70 14.86 -7.84
C PHE A 98 5.41 13.55 -8.15
N VAL A 99 4.82 12.73 -9.01
CA VAL A 99 5.42 11.49 -9.48
C VAL A 99 6.24 11.80 -10.73
N LYS A 100 7.55 11.59 -10.65
CA LYS A 100 8.47 11.88 -11.76
C LYS A 100 8.55 10.73 -12.75
N ASN A 101 8.60 9.50 -12.25
CA ASN A 101 8.70 8.28 -13.04
C ASN A 101 8.11 7.09 -12.28
N ASN A 102 7.94 5.98 -13.00
CA ASN A 102 7.52 4.69 -12.48
C ASN A 102 8.66 3.67 -12.56
N GLN A 103 8.40 2.45 -12.11
CA GLN A 103 9.41 1.39 -12.03
C GLN A 103 9.74 0.76 -13.38
N GLY A 104 8.77 0.71 -14.29
CA GLY A 104 8.89 0.07 -15.61
C GLY A 104 9.18 1.01 -16.76
N ASP A 105 9.44 2.31 -16.49
CA ASP A 105 9.53 3.38 -17.50
C ASP A 105 8.34 3.39 -18.47
N GLU A 106 7.16 3.05 -17.95
CA GLU A 106 5.88 3.02 -18.68
C GLU A 106 5.28 4.43 -18.81
N GLU A 107 4.31 4.61 -19.71
CA GLU A 107 3.65 5.92 -19.89
C GLU A 107 2.71 6.29 -18.73
N THR A 108 2.20 5.28 -18.01
CA THR A 108 1.18 5.47 -16.97
C THR A 108 1.70 4.97 -15.62
N THR A 109 1.47 5.76 -14.57
CA THR A 109 1.66 5.31 -13.18
C THR A 109 0.31 4.96 -12.57
N LYS A 110 0.19 3.81 -11.91
CA LYS A 110 -1.00 3.40 -11.16
C LYS A 110 -0.75 3.50 -9.67
N ILE A 111 -1.61 4.24 -8.98
CA ILE A 111 -1.60 4.38 -7.52
C ILE A 111 -2.87 3.71 -6.99
N ASN A 112 -2.72 2.57 -6.34
CA ASN A 112 -3.86 1.80 -5.82
C ASN A 112 -4.29 2.30 -4.44
N TYR A 113 -3.31 2.62 -3.58
CA TYR A 113 -3.54 3.04 -2.22
C TYR A 113 -2.50 4.07 -1.80
N LEU A 114 -2.95 5.11 -1.12
CA LEU A 114 -2.11 6.15 -0.55
C LEU A 114 -2.67 6.50 0.84
N THR A 115 -1.80 6.49 1.84
CA THR A 115 -2.16 6.92 3.20
C THR A 115 -0.97 7.59 3.85
N PHE A 116 -1.24 8.70 4.53
CA PHE A 116 -0.27 9.36 5.38
C PHE A 116 -0.41 8.84 6.80
N ILE A 117 0.68 8.31 7.34
CA ILE A 117 0.73 7.80 8.72
C ILE A 117 1.36 8.88 9.59
N GLY A 118 0.61 9.37 10.57
CA GLY A 118 1.07 10.38 11.50
C GLY A 118 -0.02 10.79 12.48
N THR A 119 0.31 11.73 13.37
CA THR A 119 -0.59 12.30 14.36
C THR A 119 -0.85 13.78 14.06
N PRO A 120 -2.10 14.25 14.13
CA PRO A 120 -2.41 15.66 13.93
C PRO A 120 -1.80 16.51 15.06
N VAL A 121 -1.23 17.67 14.71
CA VAL A 121 -0.67 18.63 15.68
C VAL A 121 -1.76 19.26 16.55
N GLN A 122 -2.94 19.47 15.97
CA GLN A 122 -4.15 19.84 16.69
C GLN A 122 -5.18 18.72 16.50
N ALA A 123 -5.35 17.88 17.51
CA ALA A 123 -6.51 17.02 17.59
C ALA A 123 -7.70 17.89 17.98
N THR A 124 -8.45 18.45 17.02
CA THR A 124 -9.80 18.91 17.33
C THR A 124 -10.60 17.67 17.69
N ASN A 125 -10.72 17.41 18.98
CA ASN A 125 -11.52 16.33 19.52
C ASN A 125 -12.97 16.57 19.08
N MET A 126 -13.47 15.77 18.13
CA MET A 126 -14.84 15.92 17.63
C MET A 126 -15.89 15.63 18.73
N ASN A 127 -15.50 15.06 19.88
CA ASN A 127 -16.37 14.97 21.06
C ASN A 127 -16.61 16.33 21.75
N ASP A 128 -15.74 17.32 21.53
CA ASP A 128 -15.91 18.67 22.10
C ASP A 128 -16.75 19.60 21.21
N PHE A 129 -17.21 19.12 20.05
CA PHE A 129 -18.17 19.86 19.22
C PHE A 129 -19.59 19.76 19.82
N LYS A 130 -19.83 20.46 20.92
CA LYS A 130 -21.19 20.68 21.42
C LYS A 130 -21.91 21.60 20.46
N ARG A 131 -22.89 21.06 19.74
CA ARG A 131 -23.86 21.81 18.94
C ARG A 131 -24.41 22.95 19.80
N VAL A 132 -23.99 24.18 19.51
CA VAL A 132 -24.61 25.37 20.12
C VAL A 132 -26.05 25.34 19.64
N VAL A 133 -26.98 25.06 20.55
CA VAL A 133 -28.41 25.19 20.27
C VAL A 133 -28.63 26.68 20.06
N GLY A 134 -28.54 27.12 18.80
CA GLY A 134 -28.94 28.47 18.43
C GLY A 134 -30.32 28.71 19.01
N LYS A 135 -30.45 29.75 19.83
CA LYS A 135 -31.78 30.18 20.26
C LYS A 135 -32.55 30.56 18.99
N LYS A 136 -33.79 30.06 18.89
CA LYS A 136 -34.69 30.32 17.78
C LYS A 136 -34.95 31.83 17.69
N GLY A 137 -34.35 32.48 16.69
CA GLY A 137 -34.75 33.80 16.19
C GLY A 137 -33.86 34.96 16.63
N GLU A 138 -32.86 35.29 15.81
CA GLU A 138 -32.41 36.66 15.58
C GLU A 138 -32.23 36.82 14.07
N SER A 139 -33.35 37.05 13.40
CA SER A 139 -33.37 37.82 12.16
C SER A 139 -33.51 39.27 12.60
N HIS A 140 -32.52 40.11 12.32
CA HIS A 140 -32.71 41.53 12.04
C HIS A 140 -31.49 42.09 11.31
#